data_AF-A0A842TPW9-F1
#
_entry.id   AF-A0A842TPW9-F1
#
_cell.length_a   1.000
_cell.length_b   1.000
_cell.length_c   1.000
_cell.angle_alpha   90.00
_cell.angle_beta   90.00
_cell.angle_gamma   90.00
#
_symmetry.space_group_name_H-M   'P 1'
#
loop_
_entity.id
_entity.type
_entity.pdbx_description
1 polymer ?
#
loop_
_entity_poly.entity_id
_entity_poly.type
_entity_poly.pdbx_seq_one_letter_code
_entity_poly.pdbx_strand_id
1 'polypeptide(L)'
;MAIQIHGSVIAIFLFSLLEILFMIPIFIYIKYYKLETKNYIKDLIFINGLKSRKTFIYIFLSIAIALGMIFIAPYIILFLKNSFIFFFGSSAFEQAEENLNEFIFTIGNPIDILLVFIMSFFLIALFEELFFRSFLLNSMKLSKNWKMILSSVFFSVYHLITSFNIYSFIYMFFYYFIWGILLCIEFYACKKHLIFPIIT
;
A
#
# COMPACT_ATOMS: atom_id res chain seq x y z
N MET A 1 0.24 9.12 2.59
CA MET A 1 0.29 10.48 3.20
C MET A 1 -0.60 11.44 2.40
N ALA A 2 -1.65 12.03 2.98
CA ALA A 2 -2.55 12.94 2.27
C ALA A 2 -2.62 14.29 2.99
N ILE A 3 -1.72 15.19 2.62
CA ILE A 3 -1.89 16.62 2.85
C ILE A 3 -2.79 17.10 1.71
N GLN A 4 -3.84 17.88 1.99
CA GLN A 4 -4.51 18.69 0.96
C GLN A 4 -3.48 19.70 0.43
N ILE A 5 -2.62 19.26 -0.47
CA ILE A 5 -1.80 20.17 -1.25
C ILE A 5 -2.60 20.38 -2.53
N HIS A 6 -3.39 21.44 -2.58
CA HIS A 6 -3.51 22.18 -3.84
C HIS A 6 -2.12 22.68 -4.19
N GLY A 7 -1.27 21.82 -4.73
CA GLY A 7 0.10 22.22 -4.95
C GLY A 7 0.89 21.31 -5.84
N SER A 8 2.04 21.87 -6.17
CA SER A 8 2.98 21.36 -7.14
C SER A 8 3.23 19.88 -6.92
N VAL A 9 3.25 19.11 -8.02
CA VAL A 9 3.68 17.70 -8.03
C VAL A 9 5.03 17.52 -7.33
N ILE A 10 5.88 18.56 -7.35
CA ILE A 10 7.15 18.60 -6.63
C ILE A 10 6.96 18.48 -5.10
N ALA A 11 5.98 19.17 -4.52
CA ALA A 11 5.72 19.08 -3.09
C ALA A 11 5.29 17.65 -2.70
N ILE A 12 4.37 17.06 -3.47
CA ILE A 12 3.93 15.67 -3.25
C ILE A 12 5.11 14.70 -3.40
N PHE A 13 5.95 14.91 -4.42
CA PHE A 13 7.17 14.14 -4.60
C PHE A 13 8.10 14.25 -3.38
N LEU A 14 8.34 15.46 -2.85
CA LEU A 14 9.15 15.64 -1.65
C LEU A 14 8.54 14.95 -0.41
N PHE A 15 7.22 14.99 -0.25
CA PHE A 15 6.54 14.25 0.82
C PHE A 15 6.68 12.74 0.65
N SER A 16 6.65 12.23 -0.59
CA SER A 16 6.87 10.79 -0.86
C SER A 16 8.29 10.32 -0.54
N LEU A 17 9.28 11.22 -0.43
CA LEU A 17 10.61 10.84 0.06
C LEU A 17 10.59 10.44 1.54
N LEU A 18 9.58 10.85 2.30
CA LEU A 18 9.40 10.42 3.69
C LEU A 18 9.08 8.91 3.79
N GLU A 19 8.62 8.28 2.72
CA GLU A 19 8.43 6.82 2.66
C GLU A 19 9.74 6.06 2.90
N ILE A 20 10.90 6.67 2.62
CA ILE A 20 12.22 6.11 2.93
C ILE A 20 12.37 5.81 4.44
N LEU A 21 11.64 6.51 5.31
CA LEU A 21 11.66 6.26 6.75
C LEU A 21 11.19 4.84 7.10
N PHE A 22 10.41 4.18 6.25
CA PHE A 22 10.06 2.76 6.40
C PHE A 22 11.27 1.82 6.37
N MET A 23 12.41 2.26 5.84
CA MET A 23 13.67 1.51 5.89
C MET A 23 14.29 1.47 7.29
N ILE A 24 14.00 2.45 8.16
CA ILE A 24 14.59 2.54 9.50
C ILE A 24 14.37 1.27 10.33
N PRO A 25 13.12 0.78 10.53
CA PRO A 25 12.89 -0.45 11.29
C PRO A 25 13.53 -1.68 10.65
N ILE A 26 13.61 -1.71 9.32
CA ILE A 26 14.28 -2.78 8.56
C ILE A 26 15.77 -2.79 8.87
N PHE A 27 16.44 -1.65 8.81
CA PHE A 27 17.86 -1.54 9.13
C PHE A 27 18.17 -1.85 10.60
N ILE A 28 17.31 -1.43 11.52
CA ILE A 28 17.43 -1.78 12.95
C ILE A 28 17.37 -3.31 13.11
N TYR A 29 16.43 -3.97 12.44
CA TYR A 29 16.30 -5.43 12.47
C TYR A 29 17.51 -6.14 11.88
N ILE A 30 17.96 -5.74 10.68
CA ILE A 30 19.14 -6.30 10.02
C ILE A 30 20.36 -6.19 10.94
N LYS A 31 20.57 -5.03 11.57
CA LYS A 31 21.67 -4.80 12.51
C LYS A 31 21.55 -5.67 13.76
N TYR A 32 20.36 -5.78 14.34
CA TYR A 32 20.11 -6.57 15.56
C TYR A 32 20.37 -8.06 15.33
N TYR A 33 19.95 -8.60 14.17
CA TYR A 33 20.15 -10.00 13.80
C TYR A 33 21.45 -10.28 13.04
N LYS A 34 22.32 -9.26 12.87
CA LYS A 34 23.60 -9.36 12.14
C LYS A 34 23.46 -9.95 10.74
N LEU A 35 22.37 -9.61 10.04
CA LEU A 35 22.13 -10.05 8.67
C LEU A 35 22.95 -9.19 7.70
N GLU A 36 23.36 -9.75 6.56
CA GLU A 36 23.93 -8.95 5.49
C GLU A 36 22.81 -8.20 4.74
N THR A 37 22.82 -6.87 4.79
CA THR A 37 21.81 -6.00 4.16
C THR A 37 21.56 -6.36 2.70
N LYS A 38 22.64 -6.56 1.94
CA LYS A 38 22.57 -6.90 0.51
C LYS A 38 21.81 -8.20 0.28
N ASN A 39 22.10 -9.24 1.05
CA ASN A 39 21.45 -10.54 0.87
C ASN A 39 19.99 -10.47 1.32
N TYR A 40 19.71 -9.83 2.44
CA TYR A 40 18.33 -9.65 2.93
C TYR A 40 17.45 -8.94 1.89
N ILE A 41 17.88 -7.78 1.41
CA ILE A 41 17.11 -7.02 0.41
C ILE A 41 17.01 -7.80 -0.91
N LYS A 42 18.11 -8.42 -1.35
CA LYS A 42 18.13 -9.17 -2.61
C LYS A 42 17.17 -10.36 -2.56
N ASP A 43 17.14 -11.11 -1.47
CA ASP A 43 16.29 -12.30 -1.33
C ASP A 43 14.80 -11.96 -1.25
N LEU A 44 14.46 -10.73 -0.85
CA LEU A 44 13.09 -10.25 -0.74
C LEU A 44 12.56 -9.60 -2.02
N ILE A 45 13.39 -8.79 -2.67
CA ILE A 45 13.02 -8.08 -3.91
C ILE A 45 13.19 -8.99 -5.12
N PHE A 46 14.30 -9.72 -5.21
CA PHE A 46 14.62 -10.51 -6.39
C PHE A 46 14.09 -11.92 -6.30
N ILE A 47 13.73 -12.42 -7.48
CA ILE A 47 13.27 -13.77 -7.71
C ILE A 47 14.49 -14.71 -7.70
N ASN A 48 15.11 -14.90 -6.55
CA ASN A 48 16.16 -15.89 -6.39
C ASN A 48 15.50 -17.28 -6.40
N GLY A 49 15.53 -17.97 -7.55
CA GLY A 49 15.14 -19.38 -7.66
C GLY A 49 13.83 -19.71 -8.40
N LEU A 50 13.06 -18.74 -8.92
CA LEU A 50 12.02 -19.09 -9.91
C LEU A 50 12.64 -19.22 -11.30
N LYS A 51 12.31 -20.32 -11.98
CA LYS A 51 12.63 -20.50 -13.41
C LYS A 51 12.00 -19.35 -14.22
N SER A 52 12.75 -18.79 -15.17
CA SER A 52 12.38 -17.61 -15.98
C SER A 52 10.94 -17.61 -16.51
N ARG A 53 10.43 -18.77 -16.95
CA ARG A 53 9.06 -18.91 -17.47
C ARG A 53 7.97 -18.67 -16.42
N LYS A 54 8.17 -19.07 -15.16
CA LYS A 54 7.18 -18.85 -14.08
C LYS A 54 7.16 -17.39 -13.65
N THR A 55 8.31 -16.72 -13.66
CA THR A 55 8.43 -15.29 -13.40
C THR A 55 7.57 -14.47 -14.34
N PHE A 56 7.61 -14.74 -15.64
CA PHE A 56 6.80 -14.00 -16.62
C PHE A 56 5.29 -14.16 -16.38
N ILE A 57 4.85 -15.37 -16.02
CA ILE A 57 3.43 -15.63 -15.68
C ILE A 57 3.01 -14.82 -14.47
N TYR A 58 3.83 -14.76 -13.42
CA TYR A 58 3.50 -13.97 -12.23
C TYR A 58 3.52 -12.47 -12.49
N ILE A 59 4.43 -11.96 -13.34
CA ILE A 59 4.40 -10.55 -13.74
C ILE A 59 3.10 -10.22 -14.47
N PHE A 60 2.71 -11.06 -15.44
CA PHE A 60 1.45 -10.87 -16.16
C PHE A 60 0.25 -10.98 -15.22
N LEU A 61 0.29 -11.90 -14.25
CA LEU A 61 -0.74 -12.03 -13.23
C LEU A 61 -0.84 -10.78 -12.35
N SER A 62 0.27 -10.21 -11.87
CA SER A 62 0.26 -8.98 -11.07
C SER A 62 -0.26 -7.80 -11.87
N ILE A 63 0.15 -7.63 -13.13
CA ILE A 63 -0.43 -6.60 -14.01
C ILE A 63 -1.93 -6.81 -14.20
N ALA A 64 -2.37 -8.05 -14.42
CA ALA A 64 -3.79 -8.38 -14.56
C ALA A 64 -4.58 -8.13 -13.26
N ILE A 65 -3.97 -8.40 -12.10
CA ILE A 65 -4.53 -8.07 -10.78
C ILE A 65 -4.63 -6.56 -10.64
N ALA A 66 -3.56 -5.80 -10.90
CA ALA A 66 -3.54 -4.33 -10.88
C ALA A 66 -4.68 -3.75 -11.71
N LEU A 67 -4.82 -4.21 -12.96
CA LEU A 67 -5.90 -3.80 -13.86
C LEU A 67 -7.28 -4.22 -13.32
N GLY A 68 -7.39 -5.44 -12.79
CA GLY A 68 -8.61 -5.92 -12.14
C GLY A 68 -9.00 -5.07 -10.93
N MET A 69 -8.02 -4.61 -10.15
CA MET A 69 -8.22 -3.75 -8.98
C MET A 69 -8.84 -2.41 -9.37
N ILE A 70 -8.50 -1.84 -10.54
CA ILE A 70 -9.14 -0.63 -11.07
C ILE A 70 -10.65 -0.84 -11.24
N PHE A 71 -11.08 -2.02 -11.72
CA PHE A 71 -12.50 -2.34 -11.89
C PHE A 71 -13.19 -2.74 -10.58
N ILE A 72 -12.46 -3.33 -9.62
CA ILE A 72 -13.00 -3.77 -8.33
C ILE A 72 -13.13 -2.60 -7.35
N ALA A 73 -12.25 -1.61 -7.42
CA ALA A 73 -12.22 -0.48 -6.49
C ALA A 73 -13.57 0.25 -6.35
N PRO A 74 -14.32 0.58 -7.42
CA PRO A 74 -15.64 1.20 -7.31
C PRO A 74 -16.66 0.32 -6.57
N TYR A 75 -16.60 -1.00 -6.74
CA TYR A 75 -17.49 -1.92 -6.02
C TYR A 75 -17.15 -2.01 -4.54
N ILE A 76 -15.86 -1.99 -4.18
CA ILE A 76 -15.43 -1.91 -2.77
C ILE A 76 -15.96 -0.60 -2.17
N ILE A 77 -15.79 0.52 -2.86
CA ILE A 77 -16.28 1.84 -2.42
C ILE A 77 -17.80 1.81 -2.22
N LEU A 78 -18.56 1.29 -3.18
CA LEU A 78 -20.02 1.20 -3.08
C LEU A 78 -20.45 0.29 -1.92
N PHE A 79 -19.80 -0.87 -1.76
CA PHE A 79 -20.07 -1.80 -0.66
C PHE A 79 -19.80 -1.14 0.70
N LEU A 80 -18.67 -0.44 0.84
CA LEU A 80 -18.32 0.28 2.06
C LEU A 80 -19.30 1.42 2.34
N LYS A 81 -19.66 2.22 1.33
CA LYS A 81 -20.66 3.29 1.46
C LYS A 81 -21.98 2.75 1.99
N ASN A 82 -22.53 1.70 1.35
CA ASN A 82 -23.80 1.13 1.74
C ASN A 82 -23.75 0.52 3.15
N SER A 83 -22.66 -0.18 3.47
CA SER A 83 -22.45 -0.73 4.82
C SER A 83 -22.36 0.38 5.86
N PHE A 84 -21.62 1.45 5.56
CA PHE A 84 -21.44 2.58 6.46
C PHE A 84 -22.75 3.31 6.72
N ILE A 85 -23.52 3.61 5.67
CA ILE A 85 -24.86 4.23 5.79
C ILE A 85 -25.79 3.31 6.59
N PHE A 86 -25.74 1.99 6.38
CA PHE A 86 -26.55 1.04 7.13
C PHE A 86 -26.24 1.06 8.64
N PHE A 87 -24.96 1.12 9.03
CA PHE A 87 -24.56 1.09 10.44
C PHE A 87 -24.60 2.46 11.15
N PHE A 88 -24.28 3.55 10.45
CA PHE A 88 -24.07 4.88 11.03
C PHE A 88 -25.05 5.95 10.54
N GLY A 89 -25.84 5.65 9.50
CA GLY A 89 -26.78 6.58 8.87
C GLY A 89 -26.14 7.47 7.80
N SER A 90 -26.99 8.08 6.96
CA SER A 90 -26.55 8.93 5.85
C SER A 90 -25.80 10.19 6.30
N SER A 91 -26.21 10.81 7.41
CA SER A 91 -25.57 12.01 7.94
C SER A 91 -24.12 11.77 8.40
N ALA A 92 -23.83 10.59 8.94
CA ALA A 92 -22.46 10.21 9.28
C ALA A 92 -21.61 9.99 8.02
N PHE A 93 -22.21 9.44 6.95
CA PHE A 93 -21.52 9.28 5.67
C PHE A 93 -21.23 10.64 5.01
N GLU A 94 -22.16 11.58 5.02
CA GLU A 94 -21.95 12.95 4.52
C GLU A 94 -20.78 13.63 5.25
N GLN A 95 -20.73 13.53 6.59
CA GLN A 95 -19.59 14.04 7.36
C GLN A 95 -18.28 13.33 7.02
N ALA A 96 -18.33 12.03 6.76
CA ALA A 96 -17.15 11.28 6.34
C ALA A 96 -16.63 11.78 4.99
N GLU A 97 -17.53 11.93 4.01
CA GLU A 97 -17.29 12.34 2.63
C GLU A 97 -16.73 13.77 2.54
N GLU A 98 -17.30 14.72 3.28
CA GLU A 98 -16.83 16.12 3.35
C GLU A 98 -15.38 16.24 3.86
N ASN A 99 -14.92 15.25 4.62
CA ASN A 99 -13.59 15.20 5.21
C ASN A 99 -12.67 14.18 4.51
N LEU A 100 -13.11 13.58 3.40
CA LEU A 100 -12.22 12.79 2.57
C LEU A 100 -11.26 13.72 1.83
N ASN A 101 -9.97 13.45 1.98
CA ASN A 101 -8.96 14.15 1.21
C ASN A 101 -9.10 13.75 -0.26
N GLU A 102 -9.58 14.67 -1.10
CA GLU A 102 -9.53 14.51 -2.54
C GLU A 102 -8.11 14.79 -3.06
N PHE A 103 -7.53 13.82 -3.76
CA PHE A 103 -6.31 14.07 -4.53
C PHE A 103 -6.71 14.61 -5.90
N ILE A 104 -6.71 15.94 -6.04
CA ILE A 104 -6.86 16.58 -7.35
C ILE A 104 -5.47 16.78 -7.94
N PHE A 105 -5.05 15.87 -8.83
CA PHE A 105 -3.86 16.08 -9.64
C PHE A 105 -4.21 16.97 -10.83
N THR A 106 -3.66 18.18 -10.91
CA THR A 106 -3.56 18.89 -12.19
C THR A 106 -2.43 18.28 -12.98
N ILE A 107 -2.71 17.22 -13.75
CA ILE A 107 -1.75 16.63 -14.68
C ILE A 107 -1.70 17.54 -15.91
N GLY A 108 -0.82 18.55 -15.86
CA GLY A 108 -0.74 19.58 -16.90
C GLY A 108 0.34 19.29 -17.95
N ASN A 109 1.43 18.62 -17.59
CA ASN A 109 2.59 18.43 -18.46
C ASN A 109 3.25 17.03 -18.34
N PRO A 110 4.10 16.62 -19.30
CA PRO A 110 4.77 15.31 -19.27
C PRO A 110 5.71 15.07 -18.08
N ILE A 111 6.27 16.14 -17.49
CA ILE A 111 7.15 16.03 -16.31
C ILE A 111 6.33 15.61 -15.09
N ASP A 112 5.13 16.16 -14.93
CA ASP A 112 4.20 15.80 -13.86
C ASP A 112 3.83 14.32 -13.92
N ILE A 113 3.55 13.80 -15.13
CA ILE A 113 3.28 12.38 -15.36
C ILE A 113 4.47 11.52 -14.95
N LEU A 114 5.69 11.91 -15.38
CA LEU A 114 6.91 11.19 -15.04
C LEU A 114 7.17 11.17 -13.52
N LEU A 115 6.99 12.31 -12.85
CA LEU A 115 7.17 12.42 -11.41
C LEU A 115 6.14 11.58 -10.65
N VAL A 116 4.88 11.60 -11.05
CA VAL A 116 3.83 10.74 -10.48
C VAL A 116 4.19 9.27 -10.66
N PHE A 117 4.64 8.86 -11.85
CA PHE A 117 5.05 7.49 -12.10
C PHE A 117 6.22 7.05 -11.21
N ILE A 118 7.28 7.87 -11.10
CA ILE A 118 8.43 7.58 -10.23
C ILE A 118 7.97 7.48 -8.77
N MET A 119 7.17 8.44 -8.33
CA MET A 119 6.66 8.48 -6.96
C MET A 119 5.84 7.24 -6.61
N SER A 120 4.83 6.92 -7.42
CA SER A 120 3.90 5.83 -7.13
C SER A 120 4.59 4.46 -7.14
N PHE A 121 5.40 4.16 -8.15
CA PHE A 121 5.95 2.81 -8.32
C PHE A 121 7.33 2.61 -7.67
N PHE A 122 8.20 3.63 -7.65
CA PHE A 122 9.58 3.46 -7.18
C PHE A 122 9.82 3.94 -5.75
N LEU A 123 9.03 4.90 -5.27
CA LEU A 123 9.12 5.37 -3.89
C LEU A 123 8.05 4.72 -3.04
N ILE A 124 6.78 5.05 -3.27
CA ILE A 124 5.67 4.65 -2.41
C ILE A 124 5.53 3.11 -2.40
N ALA A 125 5.21 2.50 -3.55
CA ALA A 125 4.97 1.05 -3.61
C ALA A 125 6.18 0.25 -3.12
N LEU A 126 7.41 0.61 -3.54
CA LEU A 126 8.61 -0.11 -3.11
C LEU A 126 8.80 -0.10 -1.59
N PHE A 127 8.76 1.09 -0.95
CA PHE A 127 9.06 1.20 0.48
C PHE A 127 7.91 0.67 1.35
N GLU A 128 6.66 0.93 0.96
CA GLU A 128 5.50 0.39 1.66
C GLU A 128 5.49 -1.14 1.61
N GLU A 129 5.69 -1.75 0.44
CA GLU A 129 5.65 -3.21 0.32
C GLU A 129 6.82 -3.88 1.03
N LEU A 130 8.02 -3.28 0.95
CA LEU A 130 9.18 -3.78 1.67
C LEU A 130 8.93 -3.77 3.19
N PHE A 131 8.25 -2.75 3.72
CA PHE A 131 7.94 -2.66 5.14
C PHE A 131 6.76 -3.56 5.53
N PHE A 132 5.59 -3.38 4.94
CA PHE A 132 4.36 -4.07 5.36
C PHE A 132 4.35 -5.55 4.98
N ARG A 133 4.82 -5.91 3.77
CA ARG A 133 4.68 -7.29 3.25
C ARG A 133 5.92 -8.12 3.50
N SER A 134 7.11 -7.53 3.38
CA SER A 134 8.32 -8.27 3.72
C SER A 134 8.64 -8.19 5.21
N PHE A 135 8.96 -7.01 5.73
CA PHE A 135 9.51 -6.89 7.08
C PHE A 135 8.48 -7.26 8.15
N LEU A 136 7.32 -6.61 8.14
CA LEU A 136 6.31 -6.77 9.19
C LEU A 136 5.74 -8.19 9.22
N LEU A 137 5.32 -8.75 8.06
CA LEU A 137 4.80 -10.13 8.01
C LEU A 137 5.84 -11.17 8.43
N ASN A 138 7.12 -11.01 8.04
CA ASN A 138 8.13 -12.02 8.37
C ASN A 138 8.68 -11.89 9.79
N SER A 139 8.69 -10.69 10.38
CA SER A 139 9.20 -10.45 11.74
C SER A 139 8.24 -10.88 12.86
N MET A 140 6.92 -10.88 12.62
CA MET A 140 5.94 -11.30 13.62
C MET A 140 5.99 -12.82 13.91
N LYS A 141 5.91 -13.21 15.19
CA LYS A 141 5.81 -14.62 15.63
C LYS A 141 4.35 -15.06 15.81
N LEU A 142 3.54 -14.92 14.76
CA LEU A 142 2.10 -15.21 14.77
C LEU A 142 1.71 -16.17 13.63
N SER A 143 0.50 -16.72 13.67
CA SER A 143 -0.04 -17.52 12.55
C SER A 143 -0.16 -16.67 11.27
N LYS A 144 -0.14 -17.31 10.09
CA LYS A 144 -0.27 -16.63 8.80
C LYS A 144 -1.45 -15.66 8.75
N ASN A 145 -2.63 -16.09 9.18
CA ASN A 145 -3.85 -15.28 9.13
C ASN A 145 -3.72 -14.04 10.02
N TRP A 146 -3.21 -14.22 11.25
CA TRP A 146 -2.97 -13.11 12.17
C TRP A 146 -1.93 -12.11 11.67
N LYS A 147 -0.87 -12.59 11.00
CA LYS A 147 0.12 -11.71 10.35
C LYS A 147 -0.54 -10.83 9.28
N MET A 148 -1.38 -11.42 8.43
CA MET A 148 -2.09 -10.68 7.37
C MET A 148 -3.03 -9.63 7.95
N ILE A 149 -3.81 -10.01 8.98
CA ILE A 149 -4.71 -9.09 9.67
C ILE A 149 -3.93 -7.91 10.27
N LEU A 150 -2.91 -8.17 11.08
CA LEU A 150 -2.15 -7.10 11.74
C LEU A 150 -1.41 -6.22 10.75
N SER A 151 -0.78 -6.78 9.72
CA SER A 151 -0.12 -5.98 8.68
C SER A 151 -1.12 -5.06 7.97
N SER A 152 -2.33 -5.56 7.67
CA SER A 152 -3.40 -4.77 7.06
C SER A 152 -3.93 -3.69 7.99
N VAL A 153 -4.01 -3.94 9.30
CA VAL A 153 -4.35 -2.93 10.31
C VAL A 153 -3.30 -1.82 10.32
N PHE A 154 -2.01 -2.16 10.42
CA PHE A 154 -0.94 -1.15 10.42
C PHE A 154 -0.90 -0.35 9.12
N PHE A 155 -1.09 -1.02 7.97
CA PHE A 155 -1.21 -0.39 6.66
C PHE A 155 -2.37 0.61 6.62
N SER A 156 -3.52 0.24 7.18
CA SER A 156 -4.70 1.12 7.24
C SER A 156 -4.45 2.31 8.14
N VAL A 157 -3.98 2.09 9.38
CA VAL A 157 -3.68 3.16 10.33
C VAL A 157 -2.67 4.14 9.76
N TYR A 158 -1.63 3.63 9.07
CA TYR A 158 -0.63 4.46 8.40
C TYR A 158 -1.27 5.44 7.39
N HIS A 159 -2.19 4.96 6.57
CA HIS A 159 -2.89 5.77 5.58
C HIS A 159 -3.87 6.79 6.19
N LEU A 160 -4.21 6.64 7.47
CA LEU A 160 -5.15 7.50 8.19
C LEU A 160 -4.51 8.49 9.15
N ILE A 161 -3.17 8.56 9.22
CA ILE A 161 -2.45 9.46 10.14
C ILE A 161 -2.89 10.93 9.96
N THR A 162 -3.41 11.30 8.79
CA THR A 162 -3.89 12.66 8.49
C THR A 162 -5.42 12.82 8.53
N SER A 163 -6.17 11.78 8.90
CA SER A 163 -7.64 11.86 9.03
C SER A 163 -8.03 12.30 10.45
N PHE A 164 -8.55 13.52 10.57
CA PHE A 164 -8.94 14.09 11.87
C PHE A 164 -10.41 13.84 12.24
N ASN A 165 -11.25 13.43 11.29
CA ASN A 165 -12.65 13.08 11.54
C ASN A 165 -12.79 11.58 11.80
N ILE A 166 -13.52 11.20 12.85
CA ILE A 166 -13.72 9.79 13.25
C ILE A 166 -14.50 8.98 12.21
N TYR A 167 -15.48 9.57 11.54
CA TYR A 167 -16.28 8.90 10.51
C TYR A 167 -15.46 8.66 9.25
N SER A 168 -14.67 9.66 8.81
CA SER A 168 -13.70 9.48 7.72
C SER A 168 -12.64 8.44 8.07
N PHE A 169 -12.15 8.46 9.31
CA PHE A 169 -11.18 7.46 9.79
C PHE A 169 -11.77 6.05 9.69
N ILE A 170 -12.97 5.81 10.22
CA ILE A 170 -13.60 4.49 10.19
C ILE A 170 -13.88 4.05 8.75
N TYR A 171 -14.44 4.94 7.93
CA TYR A 171 -14.76 4.64 6.53
C TYR A 171 -13.50 4.25 5.73
N MET A 172 -12.46 5.08 5.80
CA MET A 172 -11.21 4.85 5.07
C MET A 172 -10.37 3.72 5.68
N PHE A 173 -10.51 3.43 6.98
CA PHE A 173 -9.88 2.27 7.61
C PHE A 173 -10.27 0.99 6.92
N PHE A 174 -11.57 0.74 6.73
CA PHE A 174 -12.02 -0.48 6.08
C PHE A 174 -11.60 -0.55 4.61
N TYR A 175 -11.55 0.60 3.91
CA TYR A 175 -11.03 0.68 2.55
C TYR A 175 -9.57 0.22 2.47
N TYR A 176 -8.67 0.84 3.24
CA TYR A 176 -7.26 0.46 3.24
C TYR A 176 -7.03 -0.94 3.83
N PHE A 177 -7.90 -1.40 4.74
CA PHE A 177 -7.79 -2.74 5.32
C PHE A 177 -8.06 -3.81 4.28
N ILE A 178 -9.09 -3.64 3.45
CA ILE A 178 -9.40 -4.56 2.35
C ILE A 178 -8.22 -4.63 1.37
N TRP A 179 -7.66 -3.48 0.96
CA TRP A 179 -6.45 -3.45 0.12
C TRP A 179 -5.25 -4.11 0.79
N GLY A 180 -5.06 -3.85 2.08
CA GLY A 180 -4.07 -4.48 2.94
C GLY A 180 -4.10 -6.01 2.81
N ILE A 181 -5.30 -6.58 2.96
CA ILE A 181 -5.55 -8.01 2.89
C ILE A 181 -5.31 -8.54 1.49
N LEU A 182 -5.78 -7.86 0.44
CA LEU A 182 -5.60 -8.29 -0.95
C LEU A 182 -4.12 -8.37 -1.33
N LEU A 183 -3.33 -7.34 -0.99
CA LEU A 183 -1.88 -7.34 -1.23
C LEU A 183 -1.16 -8.42 -0.41
N CYS A 184 -1.61 -8.70 0.81
CA CYS A 184 -1.09 -9.83 1.59
C CYS A 184 -1.39 -11.18 0.93
N ILE A 185 -2.60 -11.36 0.39
CA ILE A 185 -2.99 -12.58 -0.33
C ILE A 185 -2.09 -12.75 -1.56
N GLU A 186 -1.92 -11.69 -2.35
CA GLU A 186 -1.04 -11.71 -3.52
C GLU A 186 0.39 -12.07 -3.13
N PHE A 187 0.96 -11.39 -2.13
CA PHE A 187 2.31 -11.65 -1.64
C PHE A 187 2.52 -13.13 -1.29
N TYR A 188 1.57 -13.76 -0.58
CA TYR A 188 1.66 -15.19 -0.28
C TYR A 188 1.42 -16.09 -1.49
N ALA A 189 0.48 -15.74 -2.38
CA ALA A 189 0.19 -16.49 -3.60
C ALA A 189 1.40 -16.51 -4.55
N CYS A 190 2.12 -15.39 -4.62
CA CYS A 190 3.34 -15.20 -5.39
C CYS A 190 4.61 -15.56 -4.61
N LYS A 191 4.49 -16.47 -3.63
CA LYS A 191 5.61 -17.09 -2.88
C LYS A 191 6.52 -16.10 -2.16
N LYS A 192 5.96 -15.00 -1.65
CA LYS A 192 6.64 -13.96 -0.88
C LYS A 192 7.68 -13.15 -1.67
N HIS A 193 7.55 -13.09 -2.98
CA HIS A 193 8.35 -12.18 -3.80
C HIS A 193 7.68 -10.81 -3.84
N LEU A 194 8.41 -9.77 -3.42
CA LEU A 194 7.86 -8.42 -3.32
C LEU A 194 7.60 -7.75 -4.67
N ILE A 195 8.30 -8.16 -5.73
CA ILE A 195 8.13 -7.53 -7.05
C ILE A 195 6.68 -7.56 -7.55
N PHE A 196 5.90 -8.55 -7.11
CA PHE A 196 4.50 -8.72 -7.52
C PHE A 196 3.58 -7.67 -6.89
N PRO A 197 3.47 -7.56 -5.55
CA PRO A 197 2.68 -6.49 -4.95
C PRO A 197 3.27 -5.08 -5.17
N ILE A 198 4.54 -4.93 -5.59
CA ILE A 198 5.09 -3.63 -6.02
C ILE A 198 4.55 -3.22 -7.41
N ILE A 199 4.27 -4.19 -8.28
CA ILE A 199 3.72 -3.95 -9.63
C ILE A 199 2.21 -3.70 -9.58
N THR A 200 1.52 -4.33 -8.64
CA THR A 200 0.06 -4.30 -8.45
C THR A 200 -0.43 -2.96 -7.92
#